data_AF-A0A2H0IRF9-F1
#
_entry.id   AF-A0A2H0IRF9-F1
#
_cell.length_a   1.000
_cell.length_b   1.000
_cell.length_c   1.000
_cell.angle_alpha   90.00
_cell.angle_beta   90.00
_cell.angle_gamma   90.00
#
_symmetry.space_group_name_H-M   'P 1'
#
loop_
_entity.id
_entity.type
_entity.pdbx_description
1 polymer ?
#
loop_
_entity_poly.entity_id
_entity_poly.type
_entity_poly.pdbx_seq_one_letter_code
_entity_poly.pdbx_strand_id
1 'polypeptide(L)' 'MDLEIIEYGFYSLLIVLLGFGIRKYLKWAKLNNQGLILGINVFWLKLTSNVFIIFGLIAFIAFLFTMYYDMSI' A
#
# COMPACT_ATOMS: atom_id res chain seq x y z
N MET A 1 -8.06 -17.08 17.47
CA MET A 1 -7.51 -16.11 16.51
C MET A 1 -6.00 -16.28 16.52
N ASP A 2 -5.47 -16.95 15.53
CA ASP A 2 -4.05 -17.27 15.47
C ASP A 2 -3.22 -16.00 15.26
N LEU A 3 -2.05 -15.96 15.91
CA LEU A 3 -1.12 -14.83 15.87
C LEU A 3 -0.75 -14.47 14.41
N GLU A 4 -0.62 -15.49 13.57
CA GLU A 4 -0.32 -15.36 12.13
C GLU A 4 -1.35 -14.51 11.40
N ILE A 5 -2.64 -14.66 11.75
CA ILE A 5 -3.73 -13.91 11.12
C ILE A 5 -3.57 -12.42 11.44
N ILE A 6 -3.29 -12.07 12.69
CA ILE A 6 -3.02 -10.68 13.09
C ILE A 6 -1.80 -10.11 12.36
N GLU A 7 -0.74 -10.91 12.17
CA GLU A 7 0.44 -10.52 11.40
C GLU A 7 0.11 -10.22 9.93
N TYR A 8 -0.69 -11.04 9.25
CA TYR A 8 -1.13 -10.79 7.87
C TYR A 8 -1.94 -9.50 7.73
N GLY A 9 -2.81 -9.22 8.69
CA GLY A 9 -3.54 -7.95 8.78
C GLY A 9 -2.59 -6.76 8.91
N PHE A 10 -1.55 -6.88 9.74
CA PHE A 10 -0.53 -5.83 9.91
C PHE A 10 0.30 -5.61 8.65
N TYR A 11 0.72 -6.67 7.94
CA TYR A 11 1.49 -6.54 6.70
C TYR A 11 0.71 -5.84 5.59
N SER A 12 -0.58 -6.14 5.43
CA SER A 12 -1.42 -5.47 4.44
C SER A 12 -1.55 -3.96 4.71
N LEU A 13 -1.74 -3.58 5.98
CA LEU A 13 -1.72 -2.18 6.43
C LEU A 13 -0.37 -1.50 6.19
N LEU A 14 0.74 -2.20 6.47
CA LEU A 14 2.09 -1.68 6.26
C LEU A 14 2.34 -1.36 4.78
N ILE A 15 1.91 -2.23 3.86
CA ILE A 15 2.01 -2.02 2.41
C ILE A 15 1.23 -0.76 1.98
N VAL A 16 0.02 -0.56 2.50
CA VAL A 16 -0.78 0.66 2.23
C VAL A 16 -0.05 1.91 2.73
N LEU A 17 0.50 1.86 3.95
CA LEU A 17 1.25 2.98 4.54
C LEU A 17 2.52 3.31 3.75
N LEU A 18 3.25 2.31 3.24
CA LEU A 18 4.40 2.52 2.35
C LEU A 18 3.97 3.23 1.06
N GLY A 19 2.87 2.81 0.45
CA GLY A 19 2.30 3.47 -0.71
C GLY A 19 1.98 4.95 -0.45
N PHE A 20 1.31 5.28 0.66
CA PHE A 20 1.08 6.67 1.06
C PHE A 20 2.38 7.43 1.39
N GLY A 21 3.33 6.76 2.02
CA GLY A 21 4.65 7.32 2.35
C GLY A 21 5.41 7.80 1.12
N ILE A 22 5.44 6.98 0.06
CA ILE A 22 6.06 7.34 -1.22
C ILE A 22 5.38 8.57 -1.84
N ARG A 23 4.04 8.62 -1.86
CA ARG A 23 3.27 9.78 -2.34
C ARG A 23 3.58 11.05 -1.55
N LYS A 24 3.63 10.95 -0.22
CA LYS A 24 3.95 12.07 0.68
C LYS A 24 5.37 12.55 0.46
N TYR A 25 6.33 11.63 0.31
CA TYR A 25 7.73 11.94 0.02
C TYR A 25 7.89 12.67 -1.31
N LEU A 26 7.27 12.18 -2.39
CA LEU A 26 7.31 12.83 -3.72
C LEU A 26 6.75 14.26 -3.69
N LYS A 27 5.69 14.49 -2.91
CA LYS A 27 5.10 15.82 -2.71
C LYS A 27 6.03 16.73 -1.90
N TRP A 28 6.60 16.22 -0.81
CA TRP A 28 7.54 16.97 0.04
C TRP A 28 8.82 17.37 -0.71
N ALA A 29 9.38 16.44 -1.49
CA ALA A 29 10.59 16.66 -2.26
C ALA A 29 10.38 17.56 -3.51
N LYS A 30 9.15 18.05 -3.75
CA LYS A 30 8.78 18.86 -4.94
C LYS A 30 9.12 18.19 -6.28
N LEU A 31 9.30 16.88 -6.28
CA LEU A 31 9.66 16.07 -7.46
C LEU A 31 8.49 15.88 -8.43
N ASN A 32 7.30 16.39 -8.07
CA ASN A 32 6.11 16.30 -8.90
C ASN A 32 6.22 17.10 -10.22
N ASN A 33 7.21 18.01 -10.34
CA ASN A 33 7.35 18.98 -11.44
C ASN A 33 8.76 19.03 -12.09
N GLN A 34 9.67 18.08 -11.80
CA GLN A 34 11.03 18.13 -12.34
C GLN A 34 11.16 17.35 -13.67
N GLY A 35 12.00 17.88 -14.58
CA GLY A 35 12.05 17.59 -16.03
C GLY A 35 12.19 16.12 -16.46
N LEU A 36 12.07 15.90 -17.78
CA LEU A 36 11.88 14.61 -18.49
C LEU A 36 12.54 13.35 -17.88
N ILE A 37 13.81 13.41 -17.44
CA ILE A 37 14.53 12.25 -16.88
C ILE A 37 14.07 11.93 -15.45
N LEU A 38 13.82 12.94 -14.62
CA LEU A 38 13.18 12.77 -13.31
C LEU A 38 11.71 12.40 -13.45
N GLY A 39 11.05 12.84 -14.52
CA GLY A 39 9.67 12.50 -14.85
C GLY A 39 9.41 11.00 -14.97
N ILE A 40 10.29 10.25 -15.63
CA ILE A 40 10.15 8.79 -15.79
C ILE A 40 10.32 8.07 -14.45
N ASN A 41 11.35 8.40 -13.68
CA ASN A 41 11.56 7.78 -12.35
C ASN A 41 10.43 8.13 -11.37
N VAL A 42 9.96 9.39 -11.38
CA VAL A 42 8.82 9.83 -10.58
C VAL A 42 7.53 9.17 -11.04
N PHE A 43 7.35 8.90 -12.33
CA PHE A 43 6.23 8.15 -12.86
C PHE A 43 6.22 6.72 -12.32
N TRP A 44 7.33 6.00 -12.40
CA TRP A 44 7.45 4.66 -11.83
C TRP A 44 7.19 4.66 -10.32
N LEU A 45 7.74 5.61 -9.57
CA LEU A 45 7.48 5.73 -8.12
C LEU A 45 6.00 5.99 -7.79
N LYS A 46 5.31 6.83 -8.58
CA LYS A 46 3.86 7.04 -8.44
C LYS A 46 3.09 5.77 -8.77
N LEU A 47 3.47 5.06 -9.83
CA LEU A 47 2.86 3.80 -10.23
C LEU A 47 3.00 2.76 -9.12
N THR A 48 4.22 2.55 -8.60
CA THR A 48 4.50 1.63 -7.50
C THR A 48 3.73 2.00 -6.24
N SER A 49 3.66 3.29 -5.90
CA SER A 49 2.84 3.77 -4.78
C SER A 49 1.36 3.41 -4.95
N ASN A 50 0.81 3.61 -6.15
CA ASN A 50 -0.59 3.26 -6.44
C ASN A 50 -0.82 1.74 -6.35
N VAL A 51 0.11 0.96 -6.91
CA VAL A 51 0.10 -0.50 -6.83
C VAL A 51 0.11 -0.95 -5.38
N PHE A 52 1.01 -0.43 -4.53
CA PHE A 52 1.03 -0.77 -3.11
C PHE A 52 -0.28 -0.43 -2.39
N ILE A 53 -0.88 0.73 -2.65
CA ILE A 53 -2.17 1.09 -2.05
C ILE A 53 -3.27 0.12 -2.49
N ILE A 54 -3.37 -0.18 -3.80
CA ILE A 54 -4.42 -1.05 -4.34
C ILE A 54 -4.26 -2.47 -3.84
N PHE A 55 -3.07 -3.06 -3.97
CA PHE A 55 -2.81 -4.43 -3.52
C PHE A 55 -2.91 -4.57 -2.00
N GLY A 56 -2.42 -3.58 -1.24
CA GLY A 56 -2.56 -3.57 0.21
C GLY A 56 -4.02 -3.49 0.65
N LEU A 57 -4.86 -2.70 -0.02
CA LEU A 57 -6.30 -2.64 0.24
C LEU A 57 -7.01 -3.95 -0.12
N ILE A 58 -6.69 -4.56 -1.27
CA ILE A 58 -7.26 -5.85 -1.67
C ILE A 58 -6.90 -6.93 -0.64
N ALA A 59 -5.63 -6.99 -0.22
CA ALA A 59 -5.17 -7.93 0.80
C ALA A 59 -5.87 -7.69 2.15
N PHE A 60 -6.06 -6.44 2.54
CA PHE A 60 -6.77 -6.09 3.76
C PHE A 60 -8.26 -6.48 3.71
N ILE A 61 -8.92 -6.29 2.57
CA ILE A 61 -10.32 -6.72 2.38
C ILE A 61 -10.42 -8.25 2.42
N ALA A 62 -9.53 -8.96 1.72
CA ALA A 62 -9.50 -10.42 1.74
C ALA A 62 -9.30 -10.95 3.17
N PHE A 63 -8.39 -10.33 3.92
CA PHE A 63 -8.18 -10.61 5.34
C PHE A 63 -9.44 -10.41 6.19
N LEU A 64 -10.14 -9.28 6.04
CA LEU A 64 -11.40 -9.03 6.76
C LEU A 64 -12.46 -10.07 6.42
N PHE A 65 -12.52 -10.50 5.15
CA PHE A 65 -13.43 -11.55 4.70
C PHE A 65 -13.08 -12.88 5.38
N THR A 66 -11.81 -13.29 5.39
CA THR A 66 -11.37 -14.51 6.09
C THR A 66 -11.72 -14.47 7.58
N MET A 67 -11.47 -13.35 8.26
CA MET A 67 -11.85 -13.17 9.67
C MET A 67 -13.35 -13.28 9.91
N TYR A 68 -14.16 -12.67 9.04
CA TYR A 68 -15.62 -12.74 9.15
C TYR A 68 -16.12 -14.18 9.02
N TYR A 69 -15.60 -14.93 8.04
CA TYR A 69 -15.99 -16.34 7.85
C TYR A 69 -15.58 -17.21 9.03
N ASP A 70 -14.37 -17.05 9.54
CA ASP A 70 -13.85 -17.82 10.69
C ASP A 70 -14.65 -17.56 11.99
N MET A 71 -15.14 -16.33 12.20
CA MET A 71 -15.99 -16.01 13.36
C MET A 71 -17.46 -16.41 13.18
N SER A 72 -17.92 -16.65 11.95
CA SER A 72 -19.31 -16.98 11.65
C SER A 72 -19.65 -18.47 11.75
N ILE A 73 -18.61 -19.32 11.79
CA ILE A 73 -18.67 -20.78 11.98
C ILE A 73 -18.52 -21.08 13.47
#